data_AF-A0A2R7Y4E0-F1
#
_entry.id   AF-A0A2R7Y4E0-F1
#
_cell.length_a   1.000
_cell.length_b   1.000
_cell.length_c   1.000
_cell.angle_alpha   90.00
_cell.angle_beta   90.00
_cell.angle_gamma   90.00
#
_symmetry.space_group_name_H-M   'P 1'
#
loop_
_entity.id
_entity.type
_entity.pdbx_description
1 polymer ?
#
loop_
_entity_poly.entity_id
_entity_poly.type
_entity_poly.pdbx_seq_one_letter_code
_entity_poly.pdbx_strand_id
1 'polypeptide(L)'
;MELLKGVEVVDFLPVVYLRSFKALVLADVHLGYEEELANAGVYVPRFQLNHVKKVLEEAFNAVDVSKLVIAGDLKHSFSGLGKVEKAELIKFFTYVLPKVDEVVVVRGNHDNYLPTLQRRYMFKFTEALPLGEYLIIHGHKDVVEEFSGWRYLIFGHEHPSISLRDSLGKLGKFPCYLVGELSDGREFVTLPAVGAYQTGSRITLNSETYISPILKKHALIRRIKPYIIDEDLGVFELPQLEYLSNYIVG
;
A
#
# COMPACT_ATOMS: atom_id res chain seq x y z
N MET A 1 -3.52 12.95 10.66
CA MET A 1 -4.94 12.73 10.29
C MET A 1 -5.28 11.27 10.60
N GLU A 2 -6.48 10.97 11.07
CA GLU A 2 -6.92 9.59 11.35
C GLU A 2 -7.94 9.16 10.28
N LEU A 3 -7.67 8.04 9.59
CA LEU A 3 -8.52 7.52 8.49
C LEU A 3 -9.65 6.62 9.01
N LEU A 4 -9.30 5.76 9.97
CA LEU A 4 -10.17 4.86 10.72
C LEU A 4 -9.66 4.85 12.16
N LYS A 5 -10.46 4.33 13.09
CA LYS A 5 -10.07 4.25 14.50
C LYS A 5 -8.67 3.62 14.68
N GLY A 6 -7.73 4.40 15.19
CA GLY A 6 -6.33 4.07 15.41
C GLY A 6 -5.48 3.85 14.15
N VAL A 7 -5.97 4.21 12.96
CA VAL A 7 -5.23 4.18 11.69
C VAL A 7 -4.90 5.62 11.29
N GLU A 8 -3.67 6.04 11.58
CA GLU A 8 -3.22 7.41 11.36
C GLU A 8 -2.37 7.54 10.09
N VAL A 9 -2.58 8.59 9.31
CA VAL A 9 -1.65 8.97 8.24
C VAL A 9 -0.44 9.67 8.85
N VAL A 10 0.74 9.33 8.33
CA VAL A 10 2.00 10.01 8.67
C VAL A 10 2.28 11.07 7.61
N ASP A 11 2.11 12.34 7.95
CA ASP A 11 2.26 13.49 7.06
C ASP A 11 1.55 13.29 5.70
N PHE A 12 2.28 13.36 4.59
CA PHE A 12 1.84 13.08 3.23
C PHE A 12 2.49 11.79 2.68
N LEU A 13 2.86 10.86 3.55
CA LEU A 13 3.54 9.64 3.15
C LEU A 13 2.51 8.57 2.77
N PRO A 14 2.83 7.65 1.83
CA PRO A 14 1.99 6.51 1.46
C PRO A 14 2.09 5.37 2.51
N VAL A 15 2.01 5.71 3.79
CA VAL A 15 2.08 4.78 4.93
C VAL A 15 1.06 5.16 6.00
N VAL A 16 0.58 4.15 6.74
CA VAL A 16 -0.27 4.38 7.92
C VAL A 16 0.42 3.91 9.20
N TYR A 17 0.11 4.54 10.32
CA TYR A 17 0.65 4.23 11.63
C TYR A 17 -0.45 3.77 12.58
N LEU A 18 -0.25 2.59 13.17
CA LEU A 18 -1.11 2.01 14.20
C LEU A 18 -0.51 2.28 15.58
N ARG A 19 -0.92 3.39 16.19
CA ARG A 19 -0.31 3.93 17.42
C ARG A 19 -0.26 2.95 18.58
N SER A 20 -1.35 2.22 18.82
CA SER A 20 -1.42 1.22 19.90
C SER A 20 -0.43 0.07 19.75
N PHE A 21 0.06 -0.16 18.53
CA PHE A 21 0.99 -1.24 18.21
C PHE A 21 2.37 -0.74 17.79
N LYS A 22 2.58 0.58 17.80
CA LYS A 22 3.76 1.26 17.24
C LYS A 22 4.17 0.67 15.90
N ALA A 23 3.17 0.41 15.04
CA ALA A 23 3.35 -0.31 13.79
C ALA A 23 3.17 0.62 12.60
N LEU A 24 4.19 0.72 11.76
CA LEU A 24 4.13 1.41 10.47
C LEU A 24 3.77 0.41 9.39
N VAL A 25 2.71 0.67 8.62
CA VAL A 25 2.20 -0.22 7.57
C VAL A 25 2.32 0.47 6.21
N LEU A 26 2.90 -0.23 5.24
CA LEU A 26 3.07 0.22 3.87
C LEU A 26 2.85 -0.94 2.89
N ALA A 27 2.59 -0.67 1.62
CA ALA A 27 2.35 -1.71 0.62
C ALA A 27 3.04 -1.42 -0.72
N ASP A 28 3.18 -2.46 -1.54
CA ASP A 28 3.46 -2.32 -2.97
C ASP A 28 4.76 -1.55 -3.26
N VAL A 29 5.85 -2.05 -2.65
CA VAL A 29 7.19 -1.44 -2.76
C VAL A 29 7.83 -1.78 -4.10
N HIS A 30 7.62 -2.98 -4.64
CA HIS A 30 8.10 -3.48 -5.93
C HIS A 30 9.60 -3.26 -6.23
N LEU A 31 10.48 -3.51 -5.26
CA LEU A 31 11.93 -3.47 -5.53
C LEU A 31 12.28 -4.39 -6.71
N GLY A 32 13.21 -3.96 -7.57
CA GLY A 32 13.54 -4.65 -8.82
C GLY A 32 12.68 -4.30 -10.05
N TYR A 33 11.64 -3.45 -9.93
CA TYR A 33 10.83 -3.01 -11.08
C TYR A 33 11.67 -2.42 -12.22
N GLU A 34 12.68 -1.63 -11.87
CA GLU A 34 13.61 -0.99 -12.81
C GLU A 34 14.48 -2.02 -13.57
N GLU A 35 14.80 -3.16 -12.95
CA GLU A 35 15.51 -4.26 -13.62
C GLU A 35 14.62 -4.93 -14.67
N GLU A 36 13.33 -5.11 -14.36
CA GLU A 36 12.36 -5.70 -15.30
C GLU A 36 12.10 -4.79 -16.50
N LEU A 37 11.91 -3.48 -16.28
CA LEU A 37 11.80 -2.51 -17.38
C LEU A 37 13.04 -2.51 -18.27
N ALA A 38 14.24 -2.52 -17.68
CA ALA A 38 15.49 -2.53 -18.44
C ALA A 38 15.61 -3.81 -19.30
N ASN A 39 15.18 -4.96 -18.78
CA ASN A 39 15.13 -6.23 -19.53
C ASN A 39 14.12 -6.19 -20.69
N ALA A 40 13.05 -5.39 -20.55
CA ALA A 40 12.09 -5.12 -21.61
C ALA A 40 12.53 -4.00 -22.58
N GLY A 41 13.76 -3.46 -22.43
CA GLY A 41 14.30 -2.41 -23.28
C GLY A 41 13.91 -0.98 -22.89
N VAL A 42 13.23 -0.81 -21.75
CA VAL A 42 12.81 0.50 -21.21
C VAL A 42 13.75 0.90 -20.07
N TYR A 43 14.55 1.93 -20.29
CA TYR A 43 15.50 2.41 -19.28
C TYR A 43 14.92 3.57 -18.50
N VAL A 44 14.61 3.34 -17.23
CA VAL A 44 14.21 4.37 -16.27
C VAL A 44 15.35 4.63 -15.27
N PRO A 45 15.39 5.83 -14.63
CA PRO A 45 16.36 6.11 -13.57
C PRO A 45 16.30 5.06 -12.45
N ARG A 46 17.42 4.72 -11.81
CA ARG A 46 17.39 3.78 -10.68
C ARG A 46 17.29 4.52 -9.35
N PHE A 47 16.07 4.75 -8.87
CA PHE A 47 15.80 5.53 -7.67
C PHE A 47 14.77 4.92 -6.71
N GLN A 48 14.09 3.84 -7.06
CA GLN A 48 12.99 3.28 -6.27
C GLN A 48 13.40 2.88 -4.84
N LEU A 49 14.50 2.17 -4.66
CA LEU A 49 15.00 1.85 -3.31
C LEU A 49 15.31 3.12 -2.49
N ASN A 50 15.87 4.15 -3.12
CA ASN A 50 16.20 5.39 -2.42
C ASN A 50 14.93 6.17 -2.06
N HIS A 51 13.93 6.17 -2.93
CA HIS A 51 12.61 6.76 -2.65
C HIS A 51 11.96 6.08 -1.44
N VAL A 52 11.91 4.75 -1.42
CA VAL A 52 11.35 3.98 -0.28
C VAL A 52 12.10 4.26 1.01
N LYS A 53 13.43 4.39 0.97
CA LYS A 53 14.23 4.75 2.14
C LYS A 53 13.93 6.15 2.66
N LYS A 54 13.72 7.12 1.76
CA LYS A 54 13.32 8.50 2.11
C LYS A 54 11.96 8.49 2.82
N VAL A 55 10.96 7.81 2.25
CA VAL A 55 9.63 7.65 2.88
C VAL A 55 9.73 7.05 4.28
N LEU A 56 10.51 5.98 4.43
CA LEU A 56 10.72 5.33 5.74
C LEU A 56 11.47 6.22 6.72
N GLU A 57 12.47 6.97 6.26
CA GLU A 57 13.23 7.90 7.09
C GLU A 57 12.33 9.01 7.66
N GLU A 58 11.53 9.63 6.80
CA GLU A 58 10.56 10.65 7.20
C GLU A 58 9.54 10.09 8.18
N ALA A 59 9.00 8.88 7.91
CA ALA A 59 8.08 8.23 8.82
C ALA A 59 8.70 7.90 10.19
N PHE A 60 9.92 7.37 10.23
CA PHE A 60 10.62 7.06 11.48
C PHE A 60 11.00 8.31 12.29
N ASN A 61 11.16 9.45 11.63
CA ASN A 61 11.39 10.73 12.31
C ASN A 61 10.09 11.34 12.84
N ALA A 62 8.96 11.07 12.20
CA ALA A 62 7.65 11.60 12.57
C ALA A 62 6.96 10.81 13.70
N VAL A 63 7.15 9.49 13.77
CA VAL A 63 6.47 8.62 14.72
C VAL A 63 7.39 7.55 15.33
N ASP A 64 7.08 7.11 16.55
CA ASP A 64 7.82 6.06 17.26
C ASP A 64 7.43 4.66 16.76
N VAL A 65 8.26 4.07 15.90
CA VAL A 65 7.99 2.78 15.25
C VAL A 65 8.82 1.67 15.87
N SER A 66 8.14 0.64 16.39
CA SER A 66 8.78 -0.62 16.84
C SER A 66 8.57 -1.77 15.84
N LYS A 67 7.54 -1.67 14.98
CA LYS A 67 7.17 -2.72 14.04
C LYS A 67 6.96 -2.14 12.65
N LEU A 68 7.66 -2.68 11.66
CA LEU A 68 7.43 -2.38 10.26
C LEU A 68 6.62 -3.51 9.60
N VAL A 69 5.47 -3.20 9.02
CA VAL A 69 4.63 -4.15 8.30
C VAL A 69 4.58 -3.77 6.82
N ILE A 70 5.01 -4.69 5.96
CA ILE A 70 4.87 -4.58 4.51
C ILE A 70 3.69 -5.44 4.08
N ALA A 71 2.59 -4.80 3.67
CA ALA A 71 1.34 -5.41 3.21
C ALA A 71 1.45 -5.91 1.76
N GLY A 72 2.46 -6.72 1.49
CA GLY A 72 2.71 -7.37 0.20
C GLY A 72 3.45 -6.54 -0.84
N ASP A 73 3.90 -7.29 -1.85
CA ASP A 73 4.64 -6.83 -3.02
C ASP A 73 5.86 -5.98 -2.65
N LEU A 74 6.68 -6.51 -1.74
CA LEU A 74 7.98 -5.89 -1.41
C LEU A 74 8.94 -5.99 -2.61
N LYS A 75 8.86 -7.10 -3.35
CA LYS A 75 9.65 -7.32 -4.57
C LYS A 75 8.77 -7.33 -5.81
N HIS A 76 9.35 -7.21 -7.00
CA HIS A 76 8.61 -7.11 -8.25
C HIS A 76 8.62 -8.38 -9.11
N SER A 77 9.75 -9.03 -9.38
CA SER A 77 9.80 -10.05 -10.45
C SER A 77 8.97 -11.30 -10.15
N PHE A 78 7.88 -11.57 -10.87
CA PHE A 78 7.03 -12.73 -10.55
C PHE A 78 7.76 -14.09 -10.71
N SER A 79 8.63 -14.19 -11.73
CA SER A 79 9.23 -15.44 -12.18
C SER A 79 10.53 -15.82 -11.47
N GLY A 80 11.11 -14.94 -10.66
CA GLY A 80 12.38 -15.21 -10.00
C GLY A 80 12.81 -14.16 -8.99
N LEU A 81 14.11 -14.19 -8.69
CA LEU A 81 14.78 -13.18 -7.90
C LEU A 81 16.05 -12.75 -8.65
N GLY A 82 15.95 -11.62 -9.36
CA GLY A 82 17.04 -11.06 -10.16
C GLY A 82 18.25 -10.64 -9.32
N LYS A 83 19.40 -10.40 -9.97
CA LYS A 83 20.62 -10.00 -9.25
C LYS A 83 20.47 -8.60 -8.66
N VAL A 84 19.88 -7.67 -9.42
CA VAL A 84 19.67 -6.29 -8.96
C VAL A 84 18.58 -6.29 -7.89
N GLU A 85 17.43 -6.88 -8.15
CA GLU A 85 16.34 -7.01 -7.18
C GLU A 85 16.81 -7.62 -5.84
N LYS A 86 17.59 -8.70 -5.88
CA LYS A 86 18.18 -9.29 -4.67
C LYS A 86 19.08 -8.31 -3.94
N ALA A 87 19.95 -7.60 -4.64
CA ALA A 87 20.83 -6.61 -4.03
C ALA A 87 20.03 -5.47 -3.37
N GLU A 88 18.91 -5.06 -3.96
CA GLU A 88 18.02 -4.04 -3.39
C GLU A 88 17.31 -4.52 -2.14
N LEU A 89 16.76 -5.74 -2.14
CA LEU A 89 16.16 -6.35 -0.96
C LEU A 89 17.16 -6.46 0.19
N ILE A 90 18.41 -6.85 -0.09
CA ILE A 90 19.47 -6.89 0.91
C ILE A 90 19.71 -5.49 1.51
N LYS A 91 19.79 -4.46 0.67
CA LYS A 91 19.98 -3.07 1.12
C LYS A 91 18.77 -2.53 1.87
N PHE A 92 17.56 -2.97 1.52
CA PHE A 92 16.32 -2.63 2.23
C PHE A 92 16.35 -3.22 3.64
N PHE A 93 16.51 -4.54 3.78
CA PHE A 93 16.54 -5.20 5.09
C PHE A 93 17.67 -4.68 5.97
N THR A 94 18.87 -4.49 5.42
CA THR A 94 20.02 -3.92 6.15
C THR A 94 19.72 -2.51 6.67
N TYR A 95 18.88 -1.74 5.98
CA TYR A 95 18.50 -0.40 6.38
C TYR A 95 17.41 -0.38 7.48
N VAL A 96 16.40 -1.26 7.39
CA VAL A 96 15.24 -1.23 8.29
C VAL A 96 15.43 -2.02 9.59
N LEU A 97 16.11 -3.17 9.54
CA LEU A 97 16.24 -4.06 10.70
C LEU A 97 16.88 -3.39 11.94
N PRO A 98 17.89 -2.51 11.81
CA PRO A 98 18.46 -1.84 12.98
C PRO A 98 17.56 -0.74 13.58
N LYS A 99 16.47 -0.36 12.91
CA LYS A 99 15.61 0.77 13.29
C LYS A 99 14.30 0.35 13.98
N VAL A 100 13.94 -0.93 13.90
CA VAL A 100 12.68 -1.46 14.44
C VAL A 100 12.95 -2.81 15.11
N ASP A 101 12.14 -3.16 16.09
CA ASP A 101 12.25 -4.44 16.80
C ASP A 101 11.77 -5.61 15.94
N GLU A 102 10.82 -5.35 15.02
CA GLU A 102 10.20 -6.38 14.19
C GLU A 102 9.89 -5.89 12.78
N VAL A 103 10.20 -6.73 11.79
CA VAL A 103 9.75 -6.57 10.41
C VAL A 103 8.84 -7.73 10.04
N VAL A 104 7.63 -7.43 9.60
CA VAL A 104 6.66 -8.40 9.08
C VAL A 104 6.38 -8.09 7.62
N VAL A 105 6.52 -9.10 6.77
CA VAL A 105 6.10 -9.05 5.37
C VAL A 105 4.89 -9.96 5.23
N VAL A 106 3.74 -9.36 4.93
CA VAL A 106 2.56 -10.09 4.49
C VAL A 106 2.72 -10.41 3.02
N ARG A 107 2.38 -11.63 2.59
CA ARG A 107 2.65 -12.12 1.24
C ARG A 107 1.80 -11.41 0.19
N GLY A 108 2.45 -10.71 -0.73
CA GLY A 108 1.85 -10.31 -2.00
C GLY A 108 1.99 -11.35 -3.10
N ASN A 109 1.32 -11.15 -4.23
CA ASN A 109 1.39 -12.08 -5.35
C ASN A 109 2.78 -12.09 -6.00
N HIS A 110 3.57 -11.03 -5.83
CA HIS A 110 4.94 -10.97 -6.32
C HIS A 110 5.95 -11.55 -5.32
N ASP A 111 5.61 -11.90 -4.08
CA ASP A 111 6.61 -12.17 -3.03
C ASP A 111 7.10 -13.63 -2.93
N ASN A 112 6.85 -14.48 -3.94
CA ASN A 112 7.06 -15.93 -3.88
C ASN A 112 8.49 -16.38 -3.51
N TYR A 113 9.51 -15.56 -3.79
CA TYR A 113 10.91 -15.85 -3.53
C TYR A 113 11.49 -15.17 -2.28
N LEU A 114 10.74 -14.30 -1.60
CA LEU A 114 11.19 -13.67 -0.35
C LEU A 114 11.53 -14.66 0.78
N PRO A 115 10.82 -15.80 0.96
CA PRO A 115 11.17 -16.77 1.99
C PRO A 115 12.63 -17.25 1.93
N THR A 116 13.27 -17.22 0.75
CA THR A 116 14.68 -17.58 0.59
C THR A 116 15.64 -16.64 1.35
N LEU A 117 15.20 -15.41 1.64
CA LEU A 117 15.95 -14.40 2.37
C LEU A 117 15.61 -14.37 3.87
N GLN A 118 14.52 -15.04 4.27
CA GLN A 118 13.95 -14.96 5.62
C GLN A 118 14.93 -15.37 6.72
N ARG A 119 15.64 -16.49 6.54
CA ARG A 119 16.62 -16.97 7.53
C ARG A 119 17.78 -15.99 7.74
N ARG A 120 18.17 -15.26 6.70
CA ARG A 120 19.32 -14.36 6.75
C ARG A 120 18.97 -13.01 7.38
N TYR A 121 17.76 -12.52 7.15
CA TYR A 121 17.33 -11.17 7.57
C TYR A 121 16.27 -11.20 8.68
N MET A 122 15.92 -12.38 9.20
CA MET A 122 15.08 -12.61 10.37
C MET A 122 13.73 -11.86 10.39
N PHE A 123 13.19 -11.50 9.23
CA PHE A 123 11.84 -10.95 9.13
C PHE A 123 10.78 -12.05 9.23
N LYS A 124 9.58 -11.71 9.69
CA LYS A 124 8.42 -12.62 9.66
C LYS A 124 7.76 -12.57 8.28
N PHE A 125 7.44 -13.73 7.71
CA PHE A 125 6.71 -13.84 6.44
C PHE A 125 5.42 -14.61 6.69
N THR A 126 4.27 -14.02 6.35
CA THR A 126 2.93 -14.57 6.66
C THR A 126 1.94 -14.31 5.53
N GLU A 127 0.87 -15.08 5.42
CA GLU A 127 -0.21 -14.83 4.45
C GLU A 127 -1.11 -13.66 4.86
N ALA A 128 -1.27 -13.45 6.18
CA ALA A 128 -2.04 -12.37 6.78
C ALA A 128 -1.49 -12.03 8.17
N LEU A 129 -1.74 -10.82 8.65
CA LEU A 129 -1.36 -10.37 9.98
C LEU A 129 -2.58 -9.79 10.73
N PRO A 130 -3.26 -10.62 11.56
CA PRO A 130 -4.15 -10.13 12.60
C PRO A 130 -3.36 -9.36 13.66
N LEU A 131 -3.81 -8.16 14.01
CA LEU A 131 -3.15 -7.29 14.98
C LEU A 131 -4.22 -6.53 15.78
N GLY A 132 -4.68 -7.10 16.89
CA GLY A 132 -5.82 -6.56 17.63
C GLY A 132 -7.10 -6.56 16.78
N GLU A 133 -7.75 -5.39 16.66
CA GLU A 133 -8.94 -5.21 15.81
C GLU A 133 -8.60 -5.02 14.31
N TYR A 134 -7.31 -5.03 13.94
CA TYR A 134 -6.84 -4.86 12.56
C TYR A 134 -6.56 -6.20 11.89
N LEU A 135 -6.92 -6.32 10.62
CA LEU A 135 -6.43 -7.36 9.72
C LEU A 135 -5.58 -6.71 8.63
N ILE A 136 -4.32 -7.08 8.53
CA ILE A 136 -3.42 -6.59 7.48
C ILE A 136 -3.16 -7.72 6.48
N ILE A 137 -3.50 -7.49 5.21
CA ILE A 137 -3.31 -8.42 4.09
C ILE A 137 -2.80 -7.68 2.87
N HIS A 138 -2.35 -8.39 1.83
CA HIS A 138 -2.00 -7.72 0.58
C HIS A 138 -3.23 -7.30 -0.23
N GLY A 139 -4.26 -8.15 -0.31
CA GLY A 139 -5.51 -7.84 -1.03
C GLY A 139 -5.67 -8.49 -2.41
N HIS A 140 -4.68 -9.27 -2.88
CA HIS A 140 -4.75 -10.08 -4.12
C HIS A 140 -5.65 -11.32 -4.03
N LYS A 141 -6.00 -11.75 -2.81
CA LYS A 141 -6.88 -12.88 -2.53
C LYS A 141 -8.03 -12.43 -1.63
N ASP A 142 -9.18 -13.04 -1.83
CA ASP A 142 -10.38 -12.84 -1.02
C ASP A 142 -10.36 -13.78 0.19
N VAL A 143 -9.78 -13.32 1.30
CA VAL A 143 -9.55 -14.10 2.53
C VAL A 143 -10.25 -13.48 3.75
N VAL A 144 -11.14 -12.51 3.55
CA VAL A 144 -11.74 -11.71 4.64
C VAL A 144 -12.64 -12.53 5.57
N GLU A 145 -13.18 -13.64 5.07
CA GLU A 145 -13.99 -14.61 5.84
C GLU A 145 -13.13 -15.64 6.60
N GLU A 146 -11.85 -15.79 6.25
CA GLU A 146 -10.95 -16.77 6.89
C GLU A 146 -10.47 -16.31 8.28
N PHE A 147 -10.61 -15.02 8.58
CA PHE A 147 -10.16 -14.41 9.83
C PHE A 147 -11.35 -13.79 10.56
N SER A 148 -11.43 -14.01 11.87
CA SER A 148 -12.45 -13.45 12.76
C SER A 148 -11.83 -12.50 13.79
N GLY A 149 -12.68 -11.74 14.50
CA GLY A 149 -12.25 -10.86 15.59
C GLY A 149 -11.63 -9.52 15.16
N TRP A 150 -11.65 -9.20 13.87
CA TRP A 150 -11.18 -7.92 13.35
C TRP A 150 -12.34 -7.02 12.92
N ARG A 151 -12.13 -5.70 13.01
CA ARG A 151 -13.07 -4.63 12.66
C ARG A 151 -12.60 -3.79 11.47
N TYR A 152 -11.29 -3.66 11.33
CA TYR A 152 -10.60 -2.78 10.37
C TYR A 152 -9.66 -3.58 9.47
N LEU A 153 -9.84 -3.50 8.16
CA LEU A 153 -8.97 -4.11 7.16
C LEU A 153 -7.97 -3.10 6.62
N ILE A 154 -6.71 -3.46 6.48
CA ILE A 154 -5.67 -2.64 5.85
C ILE A 154 -4.98 -3.46 4.77
N PHE A 155 -4.95 -2.96 3.53
CA PHE A 155 -4.38 -3.71 2.41
C PHE A 155 -3.89 -2.82 1.27
N GLY A 156 -3.04 -3.37 0.40
CA GLY A 156 -2.50 -2.70 -0.79
C GLY A 156 -3.12 -3.26 -2.08
N HIS A 157 -2.26 -3.67 -3.01
CA HIS A 157 -2.56 -4.38 -4.28
C HIS A 157 -3.33 -3.55 -5.34
N GLU A 158 -4.30 -2.74 -4.92
CA GLU A 158 -5.09 -1.92 -5.83
C GLU A 158 -4.28 -0.72 -6.38
N HIS A 159 -3.36 -0.20 -5.57
CA HIS A 159 -2.61 1.05 -5.83
C HIS A 159 -3.57 2.20 -6.20
N PRO A 160 -4.54 2.53 -5.35
CA PRO A 160 -5.59 3.46 -5.69
C PRO A 160 -5.07 4.84 -6.12
N SER A 161 -5.64 5.35 -7.22
CA SER A 161 -5.41 6.70 -7.72
C SER A 161 -6.69 7.33 -8.25
N ILE A 162 -6.89 8.62 -7.97
CA ILE A 162 -8.04 9.37 -8.45
C ILE A 162 -7.63 10.39 -9.51
N SER A 163 -8.37 10.41 -10.62
CA SER A 163 -8.19 11.39 -11.69
C SER A 163 -9.29 12.43 -11.62
N LEU A 164 -8.93 13.66 -11.24
CA LEU A 164 -9.84 14.80 -11.11
C LEU A 164 -9.63 15.78 -12.25
N ARG A 165 -10.74 16.29 -12.78
CA ARG A 165 -10.74 17.39 -13.76
C ARG A 165 -11.08 18.70 -13.05
N ASP A 166 -10.22 19.70 -13.19
CA ASP A 166 -10.50 21.04 -12.67
C ASP A 166 -11.50 21.82 -13.54
N SER A 167 -11.90 23.02 -13.10
CA SER A 167 -12.84 23.89 -13.83
C SER A 167 -12.31 24.39 -15.17
N LEU A 168 -11.00 24.31 -15.41
CA LEU A 168 -10.34 24.68 -16.66
C LEU A 168 -10.16 23.46 -17.60
N GLY A 169 -10.60 22.29 -17.16
CA GLY A 169 -10.51 21.04 -17.91
C GLY A 169 -9.18 20.30 -17.78
N LYS A 170 -8.25 20.77 -16.94
CA LYS A 170 -6.96 20.10 -16.69
C LYS A 170 -7.18 18.84 -15.85
N LEU A 171 -6.57 17.75 -16.27
CA LEU A 171 -6.62 16.46 -15.58
C LEU A 171 -5.41 16.33 -14.64
N GLY A 172 -5.67 16.10 -13.36
CA GLY A 172 -4.67 15.69 -12.37
C GLY A 172 -4.95 14.25 -11.92
N LYS A 173 -3.91 13.42 -11.84
CA LYS A 173 -3.98 12.06 -11.28
C LYS A 173 -3.18 12.03 -9.99
N PHE A 174 -3.83 11.61 -8.91
CA PHE A 174 -3.23 11.63 -7.57
C PHE A 174 -3.33 10.25 -6.92
N PRO A 175 -2.26 9.75 -6.29
CA PRO A 175 -2.37 8.60 -5.39
C PRO A 175 -3.26 8.98 -4.20
N CYS A 176 -4.00 8.01 -3.67
CA CYS A 176 -4.86 8.26 -2.53
C CYS A 176 -4.96 7.03 -1.62
N TYR A 177 -5.35 7.23 -0.36
CA TYR A 177 -5.97 6.14 0.39
C TYR A 177 -7.42 5.97 -0.05
N LEU A 178 -7.95 4.76 0.05
CA LEU A 178 -9.39 4.55 0.01
C LEU A 178 -9.88 4.11 1.38
N VAL A 179 -10.81 4.84 1.96
CA VAL A 179 -11.48 4.44 3.20
C VAL A 179 -12.93 4.10 2.88
N GLY A 180 -13.40 2.95 3.35
CA GLY A 180 -14.75 2.50 3.07
C GLY A 180 -15.25 1.44 4.02
N GLU A 181 -16.44 0.93 3.68
CA GLU A 181 -17.16 -0.08 4.44
C GLU A 181 -17.37 -1.31 3.54
N LEU A 182 -17.26 -2.49 4.13
CA LEU A 182 -17.67 -3.76 3.54
C LEU A 182 -19.16 -4.00 3.78
N SER A 183 -19.77 -4.90 3.02
CA SER A 183 -21.20 -5.21 3.09
C SER A 183 -21.69 -5.74 4.45
N ASP A 184 -20.78 -6.23 5.29
CA ASP A 184 -21.04 -6.73 6.65
C ASP A 184 -20.79 -5.70 7.76
N GLY A 185 -20.51 -4.44 7.39
CA GLY A 185 -20.26 -3.33 8.31
C GLY A 185 -18.81 -3.18 8.75
N ARG A 186 -17.90 -4.11 8.41
CA ARG A 186 -16.45 -3.95 8.64
C ARG A 186 -15.91 -2.80 7.81
N GLU A 187 -14.86 -2.13 8.28
CA GLU A 187 -14.29 -0.96 7.61
C GLU A 187 -12.92 -1.30 7.03
N PHE A 188 -12.49 -0.59 5.99
CA PHE A 188 -11.20 -0.83 5.36
C PHE A 188 -10.47 0.45 4.98
N VAL A 189 -9.14 0.35 4.94
CA VAL A 189 -8.24 1.28 4.27
C VAL A 189 -7.45 0.53 3.21
N THR A 190 -7.53 0.99 1.96
CA THR A 190 -6.60 0.59 0.90
C THR A 190 -5.46 1.60 0.83
N LEU A 191 -4.23 1.10 0.94
CA LEU A 191 -3.00 1.88 0.88
C LEU A 191 -2.62 2.16 -0.59
N PRO A 192 -2.15 3.38 -0.91
CA PRO A 192 -1.47 3.60 -2.18
C PRO A 192 -0.12 2.88 -2.19
N ALA A 193 0.42 2.69 -3.38
CA ALA A 193 1.75 2.11 -3.53
C ALA A 193 2.83 3.05 -3.03
N VAL A 194 3.83 2.49 -2.33
CA VAL A 194 5.05 3.22 -1.97
C VAL A 194 6.04 3.24 -3.13
N GLY A 195 5.97 2.27 -4.04
CA GLY A 195 6.87 2.23 -5.20
C GLY A 195 6.68 3.44 -6.13
N ALA A 196 7.79 3.98 -6.61
CA ALA A 196 7.81 5.27 -7.33
C ALA A 196 7.22 5.23 -8.75
N TYR A 197 7.04 4.04 -9.32
CA TYR A 197 6.58 3.86 -10.70
C TYR A 197 5.16 3.33 -10.82
N GLN A 198 4.55 2.99 -9.70
CA GLN A 198 3.18 2.51 -9.63
C GLN A 198 2.25 3.70 -9.80
N THR A 199 1.86 3.98 -11.04
CA THR A 199 0.97 5.12 -11.35
C THR A 199 -0.44 4.96 -10.75
N GLY A 200 -0.76 3.76 -10.27
CA GLY A 200 -2.01 3.42 -9.61
C GLY A 200 -3.17 3.07 -10.51
N SER A 201 -4.06 2.21 -10.00
CA SER A 201 -5.33 1.86 -10.64
C SER A 201 -6.33 2.99 -10.45
N ARG A 202 -7.14 3.22 -11.47
CA ARG A 202 -8.11 4.30 -11.48
C ARG A 202 -9.34 3.90 -10.68
N ILE A 203 -9.74 4.75 -9.75
CA ILE A 203 -10.92 4.53 -8.94
C ILE A 203 -12.18 4.96 -9.66
N THR A 204 -13.17 4.07 -9.71
CA THR A 204 -14.45 4.30 -10.41
C THR A 204 -15.64 3.80 -9.59
N LEU A 205 -16.86 4.12 -10.03
CA LEU A 205 -18.09 3.56 -9.45
C LEU A 205 -18.39 2.12 -9.90
N ASN A 206 -17.66 1.59 -10.88
CA ASN A 206 -17.84 0.23 -11.36
C ASN A 206 -16.90 -0.72 -10.60
N SER A 207 -17.48 -1.58 -9.75
CA SER A 207 -16.76 -2.57 -8.96
C SER A 207 -15.89 -3.49 -9.81
N GLU A 208 -16.27 -3.81 -11.04
CA GLU A 208 -15.52 -4.73 -11.91
C GLU A 208 -14.15 -4.18 -12.35
N THR A 209 -13.95 -2.86 -12.24
CA THR A 209 -12.69 -2.21 -12.60
C THR A 209 -11.58 -2.39 -11.57
N TYR A 210 -11.93 -2.77 -10.33
CA TYR A 210 -10.97 -2.93 -9.25
C TYR A 210 -10.18 -4.22 -9.40
N ILE A 211 -8.91 -4.23 -9.06
CA ILE A 211 -8.07 -5.44 -9.17
C ILE A 211 -8.30 -6.36 -7.96
N SER A 212 -8.43 -5.78 -6.77
CA SER A 212 -8.67 -6.56 -5.56
C SER A 212 -10.04 -7.26 -5.61
N PRO A 213 -10.09 -8.60 -5.43
CA PRO A 213 -11.36 -9.31 -5.33
C PRO A 213 -12.19 -8.87 -4.11
N ILE A 214 -11.56 -8.28 -3.09
CA ILE A 214 -12.25 -7.77 -1.89
C ILE A 214 -13.07 -6.53 -2.24
N LEU A 215 -12.46 -5.56 -2.93
CA LEU A 215 -13.17 -4.36 -3.38
C LEU A 215 -14.28 -4.70 -4.37
N LYS A 216 -14.02 -5.65 -5.28
CA LYS A 216 -15.01 -6.14 -6.24
C LYS A 216 -16.28 -6.70 -5.61
N LYS A 217 -16.11 -7.55 -4.58
CA LYS A 217 -17.21 -8.38 -4.06
C LYS A 217 -17.88 -7.82 -2.81
N HIS A 218 -17.11 -7.17 -1.94
CA HIS A 218 -17.54 -6.87 -0.58
C HIS A 218 -17.67 -5.37 -0.30
N ALA A 219 -16.92 -4.52 -1.00
CA ALA A 219 -16.92 -3.09 -0.68
C ALA A 219 -18.19 -2.36 -1.16
N LEU A 220 -18.70 -1.47 -0.31
CA LEU A 220 -19.75 -0.53 -0.66
C LEU A 220 -19.16 0.63 -1.50
N ILE A 221 -18.84 0.36 -2.77
CA ILE A 221 -18.08 1.26 -3.67
C ILE A 221 -18.54 2.71 -3.61
N ARG A 222 -19.84 2.95 -3.66
CA ARG A 222 -20.42 4.31 -3.66
C ARG A 222 -20.06 5.14 -2.43
N ARG A 223 -19.83 4.49 -1.29
CA ARG A 223 -19.53 5.10 0.02
C ARG A 223 -18.04 5.29 0.29
N ILE A 224 -17.18 4.79 -0.59
CA ILE A 224 -15.73 4.93 -0.44
C ILE A 224 -15.37 6.42 -0.49
N LYS A 225 -14.50 6.84 0.43
CA LYS A 225 -13.88 8.15 0.47
C LYS A 225 -12.41 8.06 0.07
N PRO A 226 -11.99 8.72 -1.02
CA PRO A 226 -10.59 8.89 -1.35
C PRO A 226 -9.93 9.94 -0.46
N TYR A 227 -8.71 9.69 -0.02
CA TYR A 227 -7.86 10.67 0.65
C TYR A 227 -6.60 10.89 -0.19
N ILE A 228 -6.58 11.98 -0.96
CA ILE A 228 -5.44 12.32 -1.83
C ILE A 228 -4.20 12.53 -0.96
N ILE A 229 -3.06 12.05 -1.46
CA ILE A 229 -1.75 12.30 -0.89
C ILE A 229 -0.93 13.13 -1.87
N ASP A 230 -0.44 14.27 -1.41
CA ASP A 230 0.39 15.18 -2.20
C ASP A 230 1.43 15.88 -1.29
N GLU A 231 2.67 16.03 -1.76
CA GLU A 231 3.77 16.62 -0.97
C GLU A 231 3.56 18.12 -0.69
N ASP A 232 2.97 18.86 -1.63
CA ASP A 232 2.75 20.30 -1.49
C ASP A 232 1.49 20.61 -0.70
N LEU A 233 0.45 19.80 -0.92
CA LEU A 233 -0.86 20.07 -0.38
C LEU A 233 -1.08 19.32 0.97
N GLY A 234 -0.42 18.19 1.20
CA GLY A 234 -0.71 17.29 2.31
C GLY A 234 -1.76 16.23 1.97
N VAL A 235 -2.59 15.86 2.96
CA VAL A 235 -3.64 14.83 2.79
C VAL A 235 -5.02 15.48 2.73
N PHE A 236 -5.79 15.21 1.66
CA PHE A 236 -7.13 15.77 1.45
C PHE A 236 -8.18 14.68 1.40
N GLU A 237 -9.11 14.74 2.34
CA GLU A 237 -10.35 13.98 2.26
C GLU A 237 -11.22 14.51 1.12
N LEU A 238 -11.62 13.62 0.21
CA LEU A 238 -12.65 13.89 -0.78
C LEU A 238 -14.01 13.35 -0.33
N PRO A 239 -15.11 13.91 -0.89
CA PRO A 239 -16.43 13.31 -0.76
C PRO A 239 -16.47 11.84 -1.17
N GLN A 240 -17.53 11.15 -0.75
CA GLN A 240 -17.77 9.78 -1.20
C GLN A 240 -17.86 9.70 -2.73
N LEU A 241 -17.42 8.58 -3.31
CA LEU A 241 -17.33 8.40 -4.75
C LEU A 241 -18.63 8.70 -5.49
N GLU A 242 -19.80 8.45 -4.89
CA GLU A 242 -21.07 8.77 -5.55
C GLU A 242 -21.28 10.26 -5.84
N TYR A 243 -20.75 11.14 -4.98
CA TYR A 243 -20.80 12.58 -5.15
C TYR A 243 -19.71 13.11 -6.10
N LEU A 244 -18.72 12.28 -6.41
CA LEU A 244 -17.61 12.60 -7.32
C LEU A 244 -17.86 12.14 -8.76
N SER A 245 -18.98 11.47 -9.04
CA SER A 245 -19.31 10.87 -10.34
C SER A 245 -19.15 11.81 -11.55
N ASN A 246 -19.42 13.11 -11.38
CA ASN A 246 -19.29 14.11 -12.44
C ASN A 246 -17.85 14.65 -12.62
N TYR A 247 -16.97 14.42 -11.65
CA TYR A 247 -15.60 14.94 -11.61
C TYR A 247 -14.55 13.86 -11.84
N ILE A 248 -14.89 12.62 -11.48
CA ILE A 248 -14.10 11.44 -11.81
C ILE A 248 -14.27 11.22 -13.30
N VAL A 249 -13.20 11.43 -14.04
CA VAL A 249 -13.18 11.02 -15.43
C VAL A 249 -13.20 9.48 -15.42
N GLY A 250 -13.97 8.84 -16.31
CA GLY A 250 -13.96 7.38 -16.55
C GLY A 250 -12.90 6.95 -17.53
#